data_AF-A0A8S4RIZ4-F1
#
_entry.id   AF-A0A8S4RIZ4-F1
#
_cell.length_a   1.000
_cell.length_b   1.000
_cell.length_c   1.000
_cell.angle_alpha   90.00
_cell.angle_beta   90.00
_cell.angle_gamma   90.00
#
_symmetry.space_group_name_H-M   'P 1'
#
loop_
_entity.id
_entity.type
_entity.pdbx_description
1 polymer ?
#
loop_
_entity_poly.entity_id
_entity_poly.type
_entity_poly.pdbx_seq_one_letter_code
_entity_poly.pdbx_strand_id
1 'polypeptide(L)'
;MKTVIFPLLQKQCQKIFLLFCDSEAAAGSTDKIFTVLADVLIKKFFQWGVVHEHLPIDESMVKYFGRHPAKQFIRDKTVRFVYKTE
;
A
#
# COMPACT_ATOMS: atom_id res chain seq x y z
N MET A 1 -20.57 12.27 -36.92
CA MET A 1 -20.10 12.75 -35.60
C MET A 1 -20.58 11.77 -34.52
N LYS A 2 -19.77 10.77 -34.16
CA LYS A 2 -20.06 9.86 -33.04
C LYS A 2 -18.96 10.04 -31.99
N THR A 3 -19.31 10.87 -31.01
CA THR A 3 -18.94 10.84 -29.59
C THR A 3 -17.64 10.11 -29.20
N VAL A 4 -16.59 10.91 -28.99
CA VAL A 4 -15.37 10.57 -28.27
C VAL A 4 -15.67 10.54 -26.76
N ILE A 5 -16.37 9.50 -26.28
CA ILE A 5 -16.63 9.30 -24.83
C ILE A 5 -15.90 8.04 -24.30
N PHE A 6 -15.45 7.16 -25.20
CA PHE A 6 -14.94 5.84 -24.83
C PHE A 6 -13.59 5.77 -24.06
N PRO A 7 -12.58 6.64 -24.26
CA PRO A 7 -11.27 6.39 -23.65
C PRO A 7 -11.20 6.72 -22.15
N LEU A 8 -12.18 7.43 -21.58
CA LEU A 8 -12.22 7.74 -20.14
C LEU A 8 -12.82 6.60 -19.31
N LEU A 9 -13.83 5.91 -19.83
CA LEU A 9 -14.48 4.79 -19.12
C LEU A 9 -13.53 3.59 -18.98
N GLN A 10 -12.78 3.27 -20.04
CA GLN A 10 -11.82 2.15 -20.03
C GLN A 10 -10.67 2.37 -19.05
N LYS A 11 -10.22 3.61 -18.84
CA LYS A 11 -9.21 3.97 -17.82
C LYS A 11 -9.75 3.89 -16.39
N GLN A 12 -11.05 4.09 -16.17
CA GLN A 12 -11.68 3.94 -14.85
C GLN A 12 -11.86 2.46 -14.49
N CYS A 13 -12.24 1.62 -15.46
CA CYS A 13 -12.45 0.19 -15.24
C CYS A 13 -11.16 -0.57 -14.90
N GLN A 14 -10.00 -0.16 -15.45
CA GLN A 14 -8.72 -0.84 -15.20
C GLN A 14 -8.18 -0.66 -13.76
N LYS A 15 -8.65 0.33 -13.00
CA LYS A 15 -8.24 0.51 -11.60
C LYS A 15 -8.91 -0.47 -10.63
N ILE A 16 -9.98 -1.14 -11.06
CA ILE A 16 -10.87 -1.88 -10.14
C ILE A 16 -10.32 -3.27 -9.78
N PHE A 17 -9.42 -3.84 -10.58
CA PHE A 17 -8.95 -5.24 -10.41
C PHE A 17 -7.42 -5.36 -10.37
N LEU A 18 -6.78 -4.62 -9.47
CA LEU A 18 -5.38 -4.88 -9.11
C LEU A 18 -5.35 -5.76 -7.86
N LEU A 19 -5.22 -7.06 -8.06
CA LEU A 19 -4.99 -8.04 -7.00
C LEU A 19 -3.50 -8.34 -6.94
N PHE A 20 -2.87 -8.01 -5.81
CA PHE A 20 -1.43 -8.23 -5.58
C PHE A 20 -1.14 -9.44 -4.69
N CYS A 21 -2.16 -10.25 -4.40
CA CYS A 21 -2.05 -11.38 -3.49
C CYS A 21 -3.00 -12.51 -3.89
N ASP A 22 -2.51 -13.74 -3.89
CA ASP A 22 -3.35 -14.92 -4.07
C ASP A 22 -4.27 -15.09 -2.86
N SER A 23 -5.57 -15.21 -3.11
CA SER A 23 -6.58 -15.29 -2.05
C SER A 23 -6.46 -16.56 -1.21
N GLU A 24 -5.96 -17.66 -1.80
CA GLU A 24 -5.73 -18.92 -1.11
C GLU A 24 -4.54 -18.83 -0.14
N ALA A 25 -3.45 -18.18 -0.55
CA ALA A 25 -2.28 -17.96 0.29
C ALA A 25 -2.59 -17.03 1.46
N ALA A 26 -3.44 -16.02 1.25
CA ALA A 26 -3.86 -15.08 2.29
C ALA A 26 -4.73 -15.75 3.37
N ALA A 27 -5.59 -16.70 2.98
CA ALA A 27 -6.54 -17.36 3.90
C ALA A 27 -5.86 -18.18 5.01
N GLY A 28 -4.63 -18.66 4.79
CA GLY A 28 -3.85 -19.39 5.78
C GLY A 28 -2.97 -18.52 6.68
N SER A 29 -2.84 -17.22 6.39
CA SER A 29 -1.96 -16.32 7.13
C SER A 29 -2.69 -15.66 8.30
N THR A 30 -2.00 -15.51 9.44
CA THR A 30 -2.47 -14.70 10.58
C THR A 30 -2.22 -13.21 10.39
N ASP A 31 -1.52 -12.84 9.31
CA ASP A 31 -1.02 -11.49 9.10
C ASP A 31 -2.11 -10.58 8.54
N LYS A 32 -2.38 -9.49 9.28
CA LYS A 32 -3.39 -8.49 8.90
C LYS A 32 -2.96 -7.65 7.69
N ILE A 33 -1.67 -7.65 7.36
CA ILE A 33 -1.07 -6.94 6.22
C ILE A 33 -0.30 -7.97 5.39
N PHE A 34 -1.03 -8.89 4.78
CA PHE A 34 -0.43 -9.89 3.91
C PHE A 34 -0.34 -9.31 2.49
N THR A 35 0.82 -8.73 2.16
CA THR A 35 1.10 -8.23 0.80
C THR A 35 2.44 -8.76 0.31
N VAL A 36 2.40 -9.73 -0.61
CA VAL A 36 3.57 -10.36 -1.25
C VAL A 36 4.50 -9.33 -1.91
N LEU A 37 3.96 -8.18 -2.35
CA LEU A 37 4.75 -7.11 -2.95
C LEU A 37 5.70 -6.40 -1.98
N ALA A 38 5.37 -6.31 -0.69
CA ALA A 38 6.17 -5.55 0.26
C ALA A 38 7.59 -6.14 0.36
N ASP A 39 7.70 -7.46 0.52
CA ASP A 39 8.98 -8.15 0.63
C ASP A 39 9.84 -8.04 -0.62
N VAL A 40 9.21 -8.11 -1.81
CA VAL A 40 9.90 -7.97 -3.09
C VAL A 40 10.44 -6.56 -3.24
N LEU A 41 9.64 -5.54 -2.91
CA LEU A 41 10.05 -4.15 -2.99
C LEU A 41 11.19 -3.85 -2.01
N ILE A 42 11.08 -4.30 -0.77
CA ILE A 42 12.13 -4.14 0.25
C ILE A 42 13.45 -4.74 -0.25
N LYS A 43 13.43 -5.99 -0.75
CA LYS A 43 14.62 -6.65 -1.32
C LYS A 43 15.24 -5.85 -2.47
N LYS A 44 14.42 -5.24 -3.33
CA LYS A 44 14.89 -4.42 -4.44
C LYS A 44 15.46 -3.09 -3.98
N PHE A 45 14.89 -2.46 -2.96
CA PHE A 45 15.45 -1.22 -2.40
C PHE A 45 16.79 -1.46 -1.71
N PHE A 46 16.94 -2.58 -0.99
CA PHE A 46 18.23 -2.94 -0.37
C PHE A 46 19.34 -3.27 -1.36
N GLN A 47 19.02 -3.64 -2.62
CA GLN A 47 20.05 -3.87 -3.65
C GLN A 47 20.82 -2.59 -4.01
N TRP A 48 20.19 -1.43 -3.88
CA TRP A 48 20.74 -0.14 -4.31
C TRP A 48 20.91 0.86 -3.15
N GLY A 49 20.38 0.55 -1.96
CA GLY A 49 20.46 1.39 -0.79
C GLY A 49 21.86 1.39 -0.17
N VAL A 50 22.46 2.58 -0.04
CA VAL A 50 23.70 2.76 0.72
C VAL A 50 23.35 2.93 2.20
N VAL A 51 23.72 1.94 3.03
CA VAL A 51 23.49 1.99 4.47
C VAL A 51 24.66 2.71 5.13
N HIS A 52 24.38 3.80 5.84
CA HIS A 52 25.34 4.54 6.64
C HIS A 52 25.14 4.23 8.13
N GLU A 53 26.20 4.34 8.92
CA GLU A 53 26.18 4.08 10.37
C GLU A 53 25.18 4.98 11.13
N HIS A 54 24.94 6.20 10.63
CA HIS A 54 24.03 7.18 11.23
C HIS A 54 22.78 7.39 10.37
N LEU A 55 22.00 6.33 10.15
CA LEU A 55 20.74 6.44 9.42
C LEU A 55 19.61 6.89 10.37
N PRO A 56 18.96 8.04 10.13
CA PRO A 56 17.76 8.41 10.89
C PRO A 56 16.61 7.49 10.48
N ILE A 57 16.10 6.73 11.45
CA ILE A 57 14.95 5.84 11.28
C ILE A 57 13.74 6.56 11.88
N ASP A 58 12.70 6.75 11.07
CA ASP A 58 11.43 7.35 11.49
C ASP A 58 10.25 6.62 10.84
N GLU A 59 9.09 6.72 11.48
CA GLU A 59 7.87 6.05 11.05
C GLU A 59 7.16 6.86 9.98
N SER A 60 6.97 6.25 8.82
CA SER A 60 6.18 6.86 7.74
C SER A 60 4.69 6.55 7.92
N MET A 61 3.83 7.48 7.48
CA MET A 61 2.37 7.39 7.66
C MET A 61 1.65 7.48 6.32
N VAL A 62 0.88 6.46 5.98
CA VAL A 62 0.06 6.42 4.76
C VAL A 62 -1.41 6.64 5.10
N LYS A 63 -2.01 7.68 4.52
CA LYS A 63 -3.42 8.05 4.77
C LYS A 63 -4.34 7.00 4.15
N TYR A 64 -5.27 6.46 4.95
CA TYR A 64 -6.26 5.51 4.46
C TYR A 64 -7.58 5.65 5.21
N PHE A 65 -8.65 5.92 4.47
CA PHE A 65 -9.99 6.16 5.03
C PHE A 65 -10.92 4.94 4.95
N GLY A 66 -10.47 3.84 4.34
CA GLY A 66 -11.28 2.62 4.19
C GLY A 66 -11.46 1.82 5.48
N ARG A 67 -12.20 0.71 5.37
CA ARG A 67 -12.41 -0.24 6.47
C ARG A 67 -11.35 -1.32 6.39
N HIS A 68 -10.30 -1.18 7.20
CA HIS A 68 -9.26 -2.20 7.34
C HIS A 68 -8.81 -2.28 8.80
N PRO A 69 -8.60 -3.48 9.37
CA PRO A 69 -8.30 -3.65 10.79
C PRO A 69 -6.91 -3.16 11.20
N ALA A 70 -5.95 -3.12 10.27
CA ALA A 70 -4.58 -2.68 10.55
C ALA A 70 -4.37 -1.16 10.55
N LYS A 71 -5.42 -0.36 10.28
CA LYS A 71 -5.32 1.11 10.34
C LYS A 71 -5.25 1.57 11.80
N GLN A 72 -4.45 2.59 12.07
CA GLN A 72 -4.28 3.17 13.39
C GLN A 72 -4.92 4.56 13.45
N PHE A 73 -5.36 4.93 14.65
CA PHE A 73 -5.87 6.26 14.95
C PHE A 73 -4.84 7.05 15.77
N ILE A 74 -4.35 8.15 15.22
CA ILE A 74 -3.37 9.03 15.86
C ILE A 74 -4.02 10.38 16.18
N ARG A 75 -4.07 10.74 17.47
CA ARG A 75 -4.79 11.92 17.96
C ARG A 75 -4.15 13.23 17.52
N ASP A 76 -2.82 13.31 17.62
CA ASP A 76 -2.06 14.56 17.53
C ASP A 76 -1.59 14.89 16.11
N LYS A 77 -2.11 14.19 15.09
CA LYS A 77 -1.81 14.46 13.68
C LYS A 77 -3.04 14.98 12.96
N THR A 78 -2.84 15.86 11.98
CA THR A 78 -3.92 16.42 11.13
C THR A 78 -4.69 15.32 10.43
N VAL A 79 -4.00 14.25 10.00
CA VAL A 79 -4.64 13.03 9.49
C VAL A 79 -4.54 11.94 10.52
N ARG A 80 -5.72 11.58 11.04
CA ARG A 80 -5.82 10.69 12.20
C ARG A 80 -5.90 9.23 11.84
N PHE A 81 -6.44 8.86 10.67
CA PHE A 81 -6.53 7.47 10.21
C PHE A 81 -5.43 7.16 9.20
N VAL A 82 -4.49 6.32 9.62
CA VAL A 82 -3.26 6.05 8.86
C VAL A 82 -2.81 4.60 9.02
N TYR A 83 -2.09 4.09 8.04
CA TYR A 83 -1.17 2.98 8.24
C TYR A 83 0.17 3.52 8.67
N LYS A 84 0.72 2.93 9.72
CA LYS A 84 2.06 3.19 10.19
C LYS A 84 2.99 2.16 9.55
N THR A 85 4.07 2.62 8.94
CA THR A 85 5.15 1.77 8.42
C THR A 85 6.39 2.02 9.25
N GLU A 86 6.98 0.94 9.75
CA GLU A 86 8.24 0.92 10.49
C GLU A 86 9.41 0.59 9.55
#